data_AF-A0AB36FQR5-F1
#
_entry.id   AF-A0AB36FQR5-F1
#
_cell.length_a   1.000
_cell.length_b   1.000
_cell.length_c   1.000
_cell.angle_alpha   90.00
_cell.angle_beta   90.00
_cell.angle_gamma   90.00
#
_symmetry.space_group_name_H-M   'P 1'
#
loop_
_entity.id
_entity.type
_entity.pdbx_description
1 polymer ?
#
loop_
_entity_poly.entity_id
_entity_poly.type
_entity_poly.pdbx_seq_one_letter_code
_entity_poly.pdbx_strand_id
1 'polypeptide(L)' 'MTIMKQVQNNKLGVAACLCFFWGSTLFLPAFSKFATAGVWMFMAGSLLMLFDTLNARND' A
#
# COMPACT_ATOMS: atom_id res chain seq x y z
N MET A 1 13.01 20.66 -7.58
CA MET A 1 13.45 19.64 -6.60
C MET A 1 12.32 19.42 -5.59
N THR A 2 11.15 18.96 -6.05
CA THR A 2 9.87 19.19 -5.32
C THR A 2 8.99 17.94 -5.18
N ILE A 3 9.27 16.86 -5.91
CA ILE A 3 8.49 15.61 -5.82
C ILE A 3 8.99 14.72 -4.67
N MET A 4 10.31 14.70 -4.42
CA MET A 4 10.92 13.84 -3.42
C MET A 4 10.49 14.22 -1.97
N LYS A 5 10.29 15.51 -1.69
CA LYS A 5 9.81 15.97 -0.37
C LYS A 5 8.35 15.58 -0.09
N GLN A 6 7.52 15.52 -1.12
CA GLN A 6 6.11 15.14 -0.98
C GLN A 6 5.95 13.63 -0.79
N VAL A 7 6.81 12.82 -1.40
CA VAL A 7 6.92 11.38 -1.12
C VAL A 7 7.49 11.12 0.29
N GLN A 8 8.44 11.93 0.76
CA GLN A 8 9.10 11.74 2.05
C GLN A 8 8.19 12.06 3.26
N ASN A 9 7.21 12.95 3.13
CA ASN A 9 6.20 13.18 4.17
C ASN A 9 5.04 12.16 4.12
N ASN A 10 4.86 11.44 3.01
CA ASN A 10 3.84 10.41 2.85
C ASN A 10 4.40 9.01 3.10
N LYS A 11 4.98 8.79 4.30
CA LYS A 11 5.47 7.47 4.72
C LYS A 11 4.38 6.40 4.61
N LEU A 12 3.13 6.79 4.86
CA LEU A 12 1.94 5.93 4.73
C LEU A 12 1.64 5.60 3.27
N GLY A 13 1.68 6.58 2.36
CA GLY A 13 1.53 6.35 0.92
C GLY A 13 2.58 5.40 0.35
N VAL A 14 3.85 5.54 0.75
CA VAL A 14 4.92 4.61 0.31
C VAL A 14 4.69 3.20 0.86
N ALA A 15 4.28 3.08 2.14
CA ALA A 15 3.95 1.79 2.73
C ALA A 15 2.75 1.13 2.03
N ALA A 16 1.72 1.89 1.69
CA ALA A 16 0.57 1.41 0.94
C ALA A 16 0.97 0.90 -0.45
N CYS A 17 1.80 1.64 -1.20
CA CYS A 17 2.31 1.21 -2.51
C CYS A 17 3.09 -0.10 -2.43
N LEU A 18 3.93 -0.30 -1.41
CA LEU A 18 4.66 -1.54 -1.19
C LEU A 18 3.72 -2.71 -0.85
N CYS A 19 2.72 -2.48 0.00
CA CYS A 19 1.70 -3.48 0.32
C CYS A 19 0.87 -3.86 -0.92
N PHE A 20 0.50 -2.90 -1.76
CA PHE A 20 -0.21 -3.16 -3.02
C PHE A 20 0.64 -3.92 -4.03
N PHE A 21 1.91 -3.55 -4.18
CA PHE A 21 2.84 -4.23 -5.07
C PHE A 21 3.06 -5.69 -4.65
N TRP A 22 3.28 -5.93 -3.36
CA TRP A 22 3.50 -7.29 -2.86
C TRP A 22 2.21 -8.12 -2.83
N GLY A 23 1.10 -7.50 -2.42
CA GLY A 23 -0.21 -8.12 -2.43
C GLY A 23 -0.62 -8.57 -3.82
N SER A 24 -0.44 -7.71 -4.84
CA SER A 24 -0.72 -8.06 -6.25
C SER A 24 0.23 -9.13 -6.80
N THR A 25 1.50 -9.13 -6.38
CA THR A 25 2.46 -10.17 -6.78
C THR A 25 2.06 -11.56 -6.26
N LEU A 26 1.48 -11.62 -5.06
CA LEU A 26 0.98 -12.85 -4.46
C LEU A 26 -0.29 -13.41 -5.13
N PHE A 27 -0.99 -12.60 -5.94
CA PHE A 27 -2.11 -13.07 -6.77
C PHE A 27 -1.65 -13.79 -8.05
N LEU A 28 -0.34 -13.84 -8.35
CA LEU A 28 0.13 -14.58 -9.51
C LEU A 28 -0.14 -16.10 -9.36
N PRO A 29 -0.42 -16.81 -10.46
CA PRO A 29 -0.73 -18.25 -10.44
C PRO A 29 0.35 -19.10 -9.78
N ALA A 30 1.62 -18.69 -9.91
CA ALA A 30 2.77 -19.35 -9.30
C ALA A 30 2.78 -19.27 -7.76
N PHE A 31 2.13 -18.25 -7.19
CA PHE A 31 2.02 -18.01 -5.76
C PHE A 31 0.60 -18.22 -5.22
N SER A 32 -0.25 -18.94 -5.96
CA SER A 32 -1.64 -19.28 -5.57
C SER A 32 -1.75 -19.84 -4.14
N LYS A 33 -0.75 -20.60 -3.70
CA LYS A 33 -0.67 -21.15 -2.34
C LYS A 33 -0.57 -20.08 -1.23
N PHE A 34 -0.09 -18.89 -1.58
CA PHE A 34 0.02 -17.72 -0.72
C PHE A 34 -0.99 -16.62 -1.09
N ALA A 35 -1.97 -16.90 -1.96
CA ALA A 35 -2.98 -15.93 -2.39
C ALA A 35 -3.74 -15.34 -1.19
N THR A 36 -4.03 -16.15 -0.16
CA THR A 36 -4.64 -15.66 1.08
C THR A 36 -3.77 -14.59 1.76
N ALA A 37 -2.46 -14.80 1.85
CA ALA A 37 -1.53 -13.81 2.41
C ALA A 37 -1.48 -12.54 1.53
N GLY A 38 -1.57 -12.69 0.20
CA GLY A 38 -1.68 -11.58 -0.74
C GLY A 38 -2.93 -10.72 -0.53
N VAL A 39 -4.08 -11.37 -0.32
CA VAL A 39 -5.36 -10.71 0.01
C VAL A 39 -5.25 -9.90 1.30
N TRP A 40 -4.62 -10.46 2.35
CA TRP A 40 -4.40 -9.75 3.62
C TRP A 40 -3.47 -8.54 3.46
N MET A 41 -2.37 -8.67 2.71
CA MET A 41 -1.49 -7.53 2.40
C MET A 41 -2.19 -6.46 1.59
N PHE A 42 -3.05 -6.87 0.65
CA PHE A 42 -3.83 -5.96 -0.18
C PHE A 42 -4.88 -5.19 0.65
N MET A 43 -5.59 -5.87 1.55
CA MET A 43 -6.51 -5.22 2.49
C MET A 43 -5.78 -4.25 3.43
N ALA A 44 -4.64 -4.65 3.99
CA ALA A 44 -3.84 -3.79 4.86
C ALA A 44 -3.30 -2.55 4.13
N GLY A 45 -2.81 -2.72 2.88
CA GLY A 45 -2.37 -1.61 2.03
C GLY A 45 -3.51 -0.64 1.68
N SER A 46 -4.70 -1.16 1.42
CA SER A 46 -5.91 -0.36 1.15
C SER A 46 -6.31 0.48 2.37
N LEU A 47 -6.27 -0.12 3.57
CA LEU A 47 -6.53 0.57 4.83
C LEU A 47 -5.51 1.68 5.10
N LEU A 48 -4.21 1.42 4.88
CA LEU A 48 -3.16 2.42 5.04
C LEU A 48 -3.37 3.63 4.11
N MET A 49 -3.75 3.39 2.85
CA MET A 49 -4.04 4.46 1.89
C MET A 49 -5.30 5.26 2.26
N LEU A 50 -6.30 4.57 2.82
CA LEU A 50 -7.51 5.21 3.33
C LEU A 50 -7.21 6.11 4.54
N PHE A 51 -6.40 5.62 5.49
CA PHE A 51 -5.94 6.41 6.62
C PHE A 51 -5.09 7.61 6.19
N ASP A 52 -4.18 7.42 5.24
CA ASP A 52 -3.37 8.51 4.66
C ASP A 52 -4.26 9.60 4.04
N THR A 53 -5.25 9.20 3.23
CA THR A 53 -6.21 10.11 2.59
C THR A 53 -7.09 10.84 3.61
N LEU A 54 -7.53 10.15 4.67
CA LEU A 54 -8.33 10.74 5.74
C LEU A 54 -7.51 11.71 6.59
N ASN A 55 -6.26 11.36 6.90
CA ASN A 55 -5.35 12.22 7.66
C ASN A 55 -4.98 13.48 6.86
N ALA A 56 -4.71 13.34 5.56
CA ALA A 56 -4.43 14.46 4.66
C ALA A 56 -5.63 15.41 4.45
N ARG A 57 -6.85 14.99 4.81
CA ARG A 57 -8.06 15.83 4.78
C ARG A 57 -8.29 16.64 6.05
N ASN A 58 -7.56 16.34 7.13
CA ASN A 58 -7.77 16.93 8.45
C ASN A 58 -6.74 18.01 8.81
N ASP A 59 -5.81 18.31 7.88
CA ASP A 59 -4.91 19.48 7.86
C ASP A 59 -5.38 20.49 6.80
#